data_AF-A0AAV0KKI5-F1
#
_entry.id   AF-A0AAV0KKI5-F1
#
_cell.length_a   1.000
_cell.length_b   1.000
_cell.length_c   1.000
_cell.angle_alpha   90.00
_cell.angle_beta   90.00
_cell.angle_gamma   90.00
#
_symmetry.space_group_name_H-M   'P 1'
#
loop_
_entity.id
_entity.type
_entity.pdbx_description
1 polymer ?
#
loop_
_entity_poly.entity_id
_entity_poly.type
_entity_poly.pdbx_seq_one_letter_code
_entity_poly.pdbx_strand_id
1 'polypeptide(L)'
;MMNYETRRLHKFVQEVKDELACRIVPVEESVVPKNEQRLPRLDFETADCVTSGLTSRWFDLDVNHHVNNVKYVDWILDSVPRSLPEGHELHAMTIEFRKEVAIDTVVHSLSKLKYEDNATAGENGDGHGHGDAPVEVDHLLCLEDGSEILRARTTWNPKNLVN
;
A
#
# COMPACT_ATOMS: atom_id res chain seq x y z
N MET A 1 18.72 -11.41 2.31
CA MET A 1 18.04 -11.83 3.55
C MET A 1 18.33 -10.82 4.64
N MET A 2 17.41 -10.60 5.59
CA MET A 2 17.64 -9.68 6.71
C MET A 2 18.41 -10.41 7.81
N ASN A 3 19.53 -9.87 8.28
CA ASN A 3 20.20 -10.42 9.47
C ASN A 3 19.43 -9.98 10.73
N TYR A 4 19.12 -10.94 11.60
CA TYR A 4 18.28 -10.73 12.78
C TYR A 4 18.90 -9.76 13.80
N GLU A 5 20.18 -9.92 14.14
CA GLU A 5 20.86 -9.13 15.17
C GLU A 5 21.24 -7.73 14.67
N THR A 6 21.83 -7.66 13.49
CA THR A 6 22.40 -6.40 12.96
C THR A 6 21.38 -5.56 12.20
N ARG A 7 20.24 -6.15 11.82
CA ARG A 7 19.20 -5.49 11.00
C ARG A 7 19.76 -4.92 9.70
N ARG A 8 20.78 -5.58 9.13
CA ARG A 8 21.39 -5.26 7.80
C ARG A 8 21.14 -6.36 6.78
N LEU A 9 20.97 -5.96 5.52
CA LEU A 9 20.79 -6.91 4.42
C LEU A 9 22.05 -7.76 4.26
N HIS A 10 21.87 -9.06 4.42
CA HIS A 10 22.88 -10.06 4.16
C HIS A 10 22.66 -10.72 2.79
N LYS A 11 23.76 -11.10 2.15
CA LYS A 11 23.72 -11.87 0.90
C LYS A 11 23.00 -13.20 1.10
N PHE A 12 22.43 -13.71 0.03
CA PHE A 12 21.79 -15.01 0.04
C PHE A 12 22.86 -16.11 0.15
N VAL A 13 22.87 -16.82 1.27
CA VAL A 13 23.86 -17.84 1.66
C VAL A 13 23.63 -19.12 0.84
N GLN A 14 24.69 -19.84 0.48
CA GLN A 14 24.61 -20.93 -0.50
C GLN A 14 23.76 -22.10 0.01
N GLU A 15 23.94 -22.47 1.27
CA GLU A 15 23.20 -23.54 1.94
C GLU A 15 21.68 -23.31 1.88
N VAL A 16 21.25 -22.05 2.05
CA VAL A 16 19.84 -21.67 1.93
C VAL A 16 19.36 -21.73 0.47
N LYS A 17 20.23 -21.44 -0.51
CA LYS A 17 19.86 -21.59 -1.94
C LYS A 17 19.63 -23.05 -2.28
N ASP A 18 20.52 -23.90 -1.80
CA ASP A 18 20.47 -25.33 -2.09
C ASP A 18 19.21 -25.96 -1.48
N GLU A 19 18.82 -25.55 -0.27
CA GLU A 19 17.55 -25.96 0.36
C GLU A 19 16.31 -25.51 -0.43
N LEU A 20 16.33 -24.28 -0.95
CA LEU A 20 15.21 -23.70 -1.70
C LEU A 20 15.19 -24.09 -3.18
N ALA A 21 16.28 -24.63 -3.72
CA ALA A 21 16.44 -24.88 -5.15
C ALA A 21 15.34 -25.78 -5.72
N CYS A 22 14.88 -26.78 -4.97
CA CYS A 22 13.81 -27.68 -5.39
C CYS A 22 12.40 -27.07 -5.30
N ARG A 23 12.25 -25.92 -4.62
CA ARG A 23 10.97 -25.24 -4.40
C ARG A 23 10.77 -24.01 -5.30
N ILE A 24 11.86 -23.50 -5.88
CA ILE A 24 11.81 -22.38 -6.82
C ILE A 24 11.52 -22.96 -8.20
N VAL A 25 10.25 -22.85 -8.63
CA VAL A 25 9.88 -23.12 -10.01
C VAL A 25 10.28 -21.90 -10.84
N PRO A 26 11.03 -22.05 -11.94
CA PRO A 26 11.25 -20.95 -12.88
C PRO A 26 9.90 -20.55 -13.47
N VAL A 27 9.36 -19.44 -12.99
CA VAL A 27 8.14 -18.83 -13.53
C VAL A 27 8.58 -17.95 -14.68
N GLU A 28 8.21 -18.32 -15.91
CA GLU A 28 8.57 -17.54 -17.11
C GLU A 28 7.82 -16.19 -17.17
N GLU A 29 6.63 -16.10 -16.56
CA GLU A 29 5.82 -14.88 -16.55
C GLU A 29 5.21 -14.61 -15.18
N SER A 30 5.48 -13.42 -14.63
CA SER A 30 4.78 -12.94 -13.43
C SER A 30 3.30 -12.80 -13.74
N VAL A 31 2.43 -13.38 -12.89
CA VAL A 31 0.96 -13.28 -13.01
C VAL A 31 0.48 -11.82 -13.04
N VAL A 32 1.28 -10.91 -12.45
CA VAL A 32 1.05 -9.46 -12.49
C VAL A 32 2.20 -8.79 -13.25
N PRO A 33 1.92 -7.93 -14.25
CA PRO A 33 2.98 -7.17 -14.90
C PRO A 33 3.73 -6.33 -13.88
N LYS A 34 5.06 -6.28 -13.98
CA LYS A 34 5.87 -5.44 -13.09
C LYS A 34 5.50 -3.98 -13.32
N ASN A 35 4.85 -3.37 -12.33
CA ASN A 35 4.67 -1.94 -12.31
C ASN A 35 5.97 -1.29 -11.80
N GLU A 36 6.80 -0.80 -12.74
CA GLU A 36 8.09 -0.15 -12.42
C GLU A 36 7.95 1.33 -12.05
N GLN A 37 6.73 1.86 -12.00
CA GLN A 37 6.52 3.23 -11.58
C GLN A 37 6.88 3.40 -10.10
N ARG A 38 7.81 4.32 -9.83
CA ARG A 38 8.20 4.68 -8.48
C ARG A 38 7.03 5.29 -7.72
N LEU A 39 6.83 4.84 -6.48
CA LEU A 39 5.82 5.44 -5.62
C LEU A 39 6.28 6.82 -5.13
N PRO A 40 5.50 7.89 -5.40
CA PRO A 40 5.87 9.24 -5.04
C PRO A 40 5.91 9.40 -3.52
N ARG A 41 6.72 10.35 -3.07
CA ARG A 41 6.74 10.73 -1.65
C ARG A 41 5.55 11.63 -1.38
N LEU A 42 4.72 11.24 -0.42
CA LEU A 42 3.67 12.08 0.16
C LEU A 42 4.20 12.79 1.42
N ASP A 43 3.50 13.83 1.83
CA ASP A 43 3.69 14.51 3.10
C ASP A 43 2.34 15.00 3.63
N PHE A 44 2.33 15.53 4.86
CA PHE A 44 1.12 16.00 5.52
C PHE A 44 0.46 17.21 4.83
N GLU A 45 1.20 17.97 4.03
CA GLU A 45 0.66 19.15 3.32
C GLU A 45 -0.01 18.76 2.01
N THR A 46 0.45 17.69 1.38
CA THR A 46 -0.01 17.23 0.07
C THR A 46 -1.02 16.09 0.11
N ALA A 47 -1.23 15.48 1.28
CA ALA A 47 -2.19 14.41 1.50
C ALA A 47 -3.62 14.95 1.62
N ASP A 48 -4.58 14.23 1.02
CA ASP A 48 -6.00 14.59 1.08
C ASP A 48 -6.65 14.08 2.37
N CYS A 49 -6.18 12.94 2.88
CA CYS A 49 -6.67 12.32 4.10
C CYS A 49 -5.51 11.85 4.98
N VAL A 50 -5.68 12.03 6.28
CA VAL A 50 -4.69 11.66 7.30
C VAL A 50 -5.40 10.98 8.46
N THR A 51 -4.96 9.77 8.79
CA THR A 51 -5.33 9.07 10.01
C THR A 51 -4.12 8.93 10.91
N SER A 52 -4.22 9.42 12.14
CA SER A 52 -3.12 9.46 13.11
C SER A 52 -3.42 8.60 14.33
N GLY A 53 -2.37 8.20 15.06
CA GLY A 53 -2.54 7.46 16.31
C GLY A 53 -2.80 5.97 16.12
N LEU A 54 -2.43 5.41 14.96
CA LEU A 54 -2.57 3.99 14.68
C LEU A 54 -1.53 3.23 15.48
N THR A 55 -1.95 2.19 16.20
CA THR A 55 -1.06 1.34 17.00
C THR A 55 -1.38 -0.13 16.74
N SER A 56 -0.36 -0.97 16.89
CA SER A 56 -0.52 -2.43 16.81
C SER A 56 -0.94 -2.99 18.17
N ARG A 57 -1.67 -4.10 18.14
CA ARG A 57 -1.97 -4.91 19.31
C ARG A 57 -1.05 -6.12 19.36
N TRP A 58 -1.04 -6.82 20.49
CA TRP A 58 -0.22 -8.02 20.67
C TRP A 58 -0.43 -9.09 19.59
N PHE A 59 -1.67 -9.30 19.13
CA PHE A 59 -1.98 -10.27 18.08
C PHE A 59 -1.63 -9.80 16.66
N ASP A 60 -1.28 -8.52 16.48
CA ASP A 60 -0.81 -8.00 15.20
C ASP A 60 0.68 -8.29 14.98
N LEU A 61 1.36 -8.90 15.94
CA LEU A 61 2.79 -9.23 15.85
C LEU A 61 3.03 -10.61 15.22
N ASP A 62 4.14 -10.72 14.50
CA ASP A 62 4.69 -11.99 14.05
C ASP A 62 5.57 -12.66 15.13
N VAL A 63 6.10 -13.85 14.80
CA VAL A 63 6.98 -14.62 15.69
C VAL A 63 8.30 -13.92 16.01
N ASN A 64 8.67 -12.89 15.25
CA ASN A 64 9.88 -12.09 15.46
C ASN A 64 9.59 -10.81 16.28
N HIS A 65 8.37 -10.67 16.82
CA HIS A 65 7.91 -9.50 17.56
C HIS A 65 7.83 -8.21 16.74
N HIS A 66 7.81 -8.31 15.41
CA HIS A 66 7.51 -7.18 14.53
C HIS A 66 6.04 -7.18 14.15
N VAL A 67 5.51 -6.00 13.81
CA VAL A 67 4.17 -5.90 13.25
C VAL A 67 4.10 -6.71 11.95
N ASN A 68 3.10 -7.58 11.85
CA ASN A 68 2.87 -8.44 10.70
C ASN A 68 2.60 -7.61 9.44
N ASN A 69 3.14 -8.04 8.30
CA ASN A 69 2.97 -7.38 7.01
C ASN A 69 1.51 -7.15 6.61
N VAL A 70 0.59 -8.03 7.02
CA VAL A 70 -0.85 -7.86 6.76
C VAL A 70 -1.41 -6.65 7.50
N LYS A 71 -0.90 -6.32 8.69
CA LYS A 71 -1.40 -5.19 9.48
C LYS A 71 -1.20 -3.84 8.78
N TYR A 72 -0.12 -3.71 8.01
CA TYR A 72 0.11 -2.49 7.24
C TYR A 72 -0.94 -2.30 6.15
N VAL A 73 -1.54 -3.38 5.61
CA VAL A 73 -2.64 -3.28 4.65
C VAL A 73 -3.86 -2.63 5.29
N ASP A 74 -4.19 -3.02 6.53
CA ASP A 74 -5.26 -2.36 7.29
C ASP A 74 -4.99 -0.86 7.42
N TRP A 75 -3.77 -0.49 7.84
CA TRP A 75 -3.40 0.92 8.03
C TRP A 75 -3.37 1.71 6.74
N ILE A 76 -2.95 1.11 5.61
CA ILE A 76 -3.00 1.74 4.29
C ILE A 76 -4.47 2.08 3.94
N LEU A 77 -5.38 1.14 4.15
CA LEU A 77 -6.79 1.32 3.80
C LEU A 77 -7.54 2.23 4.78
N ASP A 78 -7.04 2.44 5.99
CA ASP A 78 -7.71 3.22 7.03
C ASP A 78 -7.76 4.74 6.74
N SER A 79 -6.84 5.28 5.92
CA SER A 79 -6.88 6.68 5.48
C SER A 79 -7.70 6.89 4.20
N VAL A 80 -8.13 5.82 3.53
CA VAL A 80 -8.96 5.91 2.33
C VAL A 80 -10.35 6.46 2.68
N PRO A 81 -10.87 7.46 1.94
CA PRO A 81 -12.23 7.98 2.16
C PRO A 81 -13.28 6.86 2.09
N ARG A 82 -14.18 6.82 3.08
CA ARG A 82 -15.22 5.77 3.18
C ARG A 82 -16.12 5.67 1.94
N SER A 83 -16.30 6.77 1.22
CA SER A 83 -17.09 6.80 -0.01
C SER A 83 -16.46 6.00 -1.16
N LEU A 84 -15.13 5.78 -1.16
CA LEU A 84 -14.46 5.08 -2.26
C LEU A 84 -14.80 3.58 -2.26
N PRO A 85 -14.67 2.82 -1.15
CA PRO A 85 -15.09 1.42 -1.11
C PRO A 85 -16.61 1.19 -1.25
N GLU A 86 -17.44 2.24 -1.19
CA GLU A 86 -18.89 2.13 -1.45
C GLU A 86 -19.16 1.94 -2.95
N GLY A 87 -18.57 2.79 -3.80
CA GLY A 87 -18.75 2.78 -5.26
C GLY A 87 -17.71 1.99 -6.06
N HIS A 88 -16.55 1.70 -5.47
CA HIS A 88 -15.43 1.06 -6.15
C HIS A 88 -14.91 -0.17 -5.41
N GLU A 89 -14.28 -1.08 -6.14
CA GLU A 89 -13.58 -2.24 -5.61
C GLU A 89 -12.07 -2.11 -5.80
N LEU A 90 -11.31 -2.57 -4.80
CA LEU A 90 -9.85 -2.59 -4.88
C LEU A 90 -9.42 -3.58 -5.96
N HIS A 91 -8.75 -3.06 -7.00
CA HIS A 91 -8.29 -3.86 -8.14
C HIS A 91 -6.84 -4.29 -8.00
N ALA A 92 -5.95 -3.36 -7.63
CA ALA A 92 -4.54 -3.67 -7.42
C ALA A 92 -3.95 -2.86 -6.25
N MET A 93 -2.91 -3.42 -5.63
CA MET A 93 -2.12 -2.76 -4.58
C MET A 93 -0.63 -3.05 -4.81
N THR A 94 0.18 -1.99 -4.80
CA THR A 94 1.65 -2.06 -4.86
C THR A 94 2.22 -1.46 -3.58
N ILE A 95 3.15 -2.14 -2.92
CA ILE A 95 3.72 -1.72 -1.63
C ILE A 95 5.26 -1.75 -1.70
N GLU A 96 5.89 -0.63 -1.33
CA GLU A 96 7.34 -0.51 -1.11
C GLU A 96 7.63 -0.41 0.40
N PHE A 97 8.01 -1.53 1.01
CA PHE A 97 8.44 -1.57 2.42
C PHE A 97 9.82 -0.93 2.62
N ARG A 98 9.98 -0.15 3.70
CA ARG A 98 11.27 0.49 4.05
C ARG A 98 11.74 0.23 5.46
N LYS A 99 10.81 0.13 6.43
CA LYS A 99 11.13 -0.04 7.84
C LYS A 99 10.14 -0.99 8.50
N GLU A 100 10.63 -1.84 9.38
CA GLU A 100 9.81 -2.66 10.27
C GLU A 100 9.39 -1.85 11.51
N VAL A 101 8.19 -2.10 12.00
CA VAL A 101 7.60 -1.44 13.16
C VAL A 101 7.49 -2.43 14.32
N ALA A 102 7.85 -1.98 15.51
CA ALA A 102 7.72 -2.74 16.75
C ALA A 102 6.35 -2.53 17.40
N ILE A 103 6.03 -3.30 18.43
CA ILE A 103 4.85 -3.06 19.26
C ILE A 103 4.87 -1.66 19.88
N ASP A 104 3.67 -1.12 20.17
CA ASP A 104 3.44 0.17 20.83
C ASP A 104 4.00 1.39 20.07
N THR A 105 4.39 1.20 18.82
CA THR A 105 4.81 2.31 17.96
C THR A 105 3.59 2.97 17.34
N VAL A 106 3.54 4.30 17.40
CA VAL A 106 2.48 5.10 16.78
C VAL A 106 2.79 5.34 15.30
N VAL A 107 1.78 5.11 14.47
CA VAL A 107 1.84 5.23 13.01
C VAL A 107 0.80 6.25 12.53
N HIS A 108 1.18 7.02 11.52
CA HIS A 108 0.29 7.87 10.72
C HIS A 108 0.09 7.24 9.35
N SER A 109 -1.14 7.27 8.86
CA SER A 109 -1.54 6.85 7.52
C SER A 109 -2.00 8.07 6.73
N LEU A 110 -1.37 8.30 5.58
CA LEU A 110 -1.66 9.42 4.69
C LEU A 110 -2.05 8.86 3.33
N SER A 111 -3.09 9.43 2.72
CA SER A 111 -3.51 9.07 1.37
C SER A 111 -3.79 10.30 0.51
N LYS A 112 -3.54 10.17 -0.79
CA LYS A 112 -3.86 11.19 -1.80
C LYS A 112 -4.54 10.55 -3.00
N LEU A 113 -5.72 11.06 -3.35
CA LEU A 113 -6.50 10.61 -4.49
C LEU A 113 -5.95 11.28 -5.76
N LYS A 114 -5.80 10.49 -6.81
CA LYS A 114 -5.55 10.99 -8.16
C LYS A 114 -6.83 10.90 -8.94
N TYR A 115 -7.38 12.06 -9.25
CA TYR A 115 -8.40 12.17 -10.28
C TYR A 115 -7.69 12.27 -11.63
N GLU A 116 -8.10 11.47 -12.61
CA GLU A 116 -7.73 11.76 -13.99
C GLU A 116 -8.42 13.08 -14.38
N ASP A 117 -7.63 14.10 -14.70
CA ASP A 117 -8.11 15.32 -15.35
C ASP A 117 -8.57 14.98 -16.77
N ASN A 118 -9.74 14.36 -16.93
CA ASN A 118 -10.44 14.35 -18.20
C ASN A 118 -11.08 15.73 -18.43
N ALA A 119 -10.24 16.76 -18.47
CA ALA A 119 -10.58 18.12 -18.90
C ALA A 119 -10.74 18.16 -20.43
N THR A 120 -11.72 17.43 -20.93
CA THR A 120 -12.55 17.91 -22.04
C THR A 120 -13.95 18.05 -21.47
N ALA A 121 -14.17 19.15 -20.77
CA ALA A 121 -15.51 19.65 -20.49
C ALA A 121 -16.19 19.94 -21.83
N GLY A 122 -16.88 18.93 -22.37
CA GLY A 122 -17.99 19.17 -23.26
C GLY A 122 -19.10 19.78 -22.41
N GLU A 123 -19.38 21.06 -22.64
CA GLU A 123 -20.53 21.76 -22.10
C GLU A 123 -21.80 21.03 -22.53
N ASN A 124 -22.30 20.10 -21.71
CA ASN A 124 -23.69 19.70 -21.62
C ASN A 124 -23.88 19.03 -20.26
N GLY A 125 -24.52 19.77 -19.36
CA GLY A 125 -24.76 19.35 -17.99
C GLY A 125 -25.74 18.19 -17.94
N ASP A 126 -25.21 17.00 -17.71
CA ASP A 126 -25.89 15.93 -17.00
C ASP A 126 -24.94 15.49 -15.88
N GLY A 127 -25.31 15.79 -14.63
CA GLY A 127 -24.50 15.55 -13.42
C GLY A 127 -24.34 14.07 -13.02
N HIS A 128 -24.05 13.20 -13.99
CA HIS A 128 -23.80 11.77 -13.80
C HIS A 128 -22.49 11.42 -14.51
N GLY A 129 -21.36 11.34 -13.79
CA GLY A 129 -20.15 10.88 -14.47
C GLY A 129 -18.80 11.08 -13.79
N HIS A 130 -18.69 10.97 -12.46
CA HIS A 130 -17.40 10.65 -11.83
C HIS A 130 -17.36 9.25 -11.20
N GLY A 131 -18.49 8.53 -11.20
CA GLY A 131 -18.61 7.22 -10.58
C GLY A 131 -18.09 6.05 -11.41
N ASP A 132 -17.69 6.27 -12.67
CA ASP A 132 -17.39 5.19 -13.63
C ASP A 132 -15.93 5.16 -14.11
N ALA A 133 -15.07 6.02 -13.55
CA ALA A 133 -13.64 5.99 -13.84
C ALA A 133 -12.88 5.21 -12.75
N PRO A 134 -11.80 4.49 -13.11
CA PRO A 134 -10.84 3.99 -12.14
C PRO A 134 -10.22 5.13 -11.32
N VAL A 135 -9.92 4.86 -10.05
CA VAL A 135 -9.29 5.81 -9.14
C VAL A 135 -7.96 5.25 -8.66
N GLU A 136 -6.90 6.05 -8.74
CA GLU A 136 -5.64 5.72 -8.08
C GLU A 136 -5.51 6.49 -6.75
N VAL A 137 -4.96 5.83 -5.74
CA VAL A 137 -4.64 6.45 -4.46
C VAL A 137 -3.20 6.12 -4.10
N ASP A 138 -2.37 7.15 -3.89
CA ASP A 138 -1.03 7.00 -3.33
C ASP A 138 -1.11 7.07 -1.81
N HIS A 139 -0.27 6.29 -1.12
CA HIS A 139 -0.27 6.13 0.33
C HIS A 139 1.13 6.25 0.92
N LEU A 140 1.19 6.78 2.14
CA LEU A 140 2.37 6.78 3.00
C LEU A 140 1.98 6.33 4.41
N LEU A 141 2.73 5.37 4.96
CA LEU A 141 2.76 5.15 6.39
C LEU A 141 4.05 5.71 6.96
N CYS A 142 3.97 6.50 8.02
CA CYS A 142 5.13 7.08 8.69
C CYS A 142 4.99 7.05 10.22
N LEU A 143 6.13 7.18 10.90
CA LEU A 143 6.22 7.33 12.36
C LEU A 143 5.96 8.78 12.77
N GLU A 144 5.80 9.03 14.07
CA GLU A 144 5.64 10.38 14.64
C GLU A 144 6.81 11.31 14.33
N ASP A 145 8.02 10.77 14.14
CA ASP A 145 9.22 11.52 13.75
C ASP A 145 9.29 11.81 12.23
N GLY A 146 8.27 11.40 11.47
CA GLY A 146 8.21 11.53 10.01
C GLY A 146 9.01 10.47 9.23
N SER A 147 9.65 9.51 9.91
CA SER A 147 10.34 8.41 9.24
C SER A 147 9.36 7.55 8.44
N GLU A 148 9.69 7.29 7.19
CA GLU A 148 8.85 6.48 6.30
C GLU A 148 8.93 5.00 6.68
N ILE A 149 7.76 4.38 6.84
CA ILE A 149 7.61 2.93 7.08
C ILE A 149 7.47 2.22 5.74
N LEU A 150 6.54 2.70 4.91
CA LEU A 150 6.31 2.20 3.56
C LEU A 150 5.63 3.26 2.70
N ARG A 151 5.67 3.05 1.38
CA ARG A 151 4.78 3.71 0.42
C ARG A 151 3.90 2.66 -0.24
N ALA A 152 2.69 3.03 -0.61
CA ALA A 152 1.83 2.16 -1.40
C ALA A 152 1.06 2.92 -2.48
N ARG A 153 0.57 2.21 -3.48
CA ARG A 153 -0.47 2.68 -4.40
C ARG A 153 -1.57 1.63 -4.49
N THR A 154 -2.81 2.08 -4.44
CA THR A 154 -3.97 1.25 -4.73
C THR A 154 -4.71 1.78 -5.95
N THR A 155 -5.17 0.88 -6.82
CA THR A 155 -6.08 1.20 -7.92
C THR A 155 -7.44 0.60 -7.64
N TRP A 156 -8.48 1.36 -7.93
CA TRP A 156 -9.86 1.02 -7.61
C TRP A 156 -10.71 1.12 -8.87
N ASN A 157 -11.45 0.07 -9.20
CA ASN A 157 -12.37 0.08 -10.34
C ASN A 157 -13.80 0.33 -9.87
N PRO A 158 -14.65 0.99 -10.67
CA PRO A 158 -16.07 1.09 -10.37
C PRO A 158 -16.68 -0.29 -10.17
N LYS A 159 -17.56 -0.44 -9.18
CA LYS A 159 -18.32 -1.66 -9.02
C LYS A 159 -19.34 -1.78 -10.15
N ASN A 160 -19.36 -2.93 -10.81
CA ASN A 160 -20.48 -3.31 -11.66
C ASN A 160 -21.70 -3.59 -10.76
N LEU A 161 -22.51 -2.57 -10.49
CA LEU A 161 -23.79 -2.75 -9.83
C LEU A 161 -24.74 -3.44 -10.82
N VAL A 162 -24.74 -4.77 -10.81
CA VAL A 162 -25.77 -5.56 -11.51
C VAL A 162 -27.04 -5.44 -10.68
N ASN A 163 -28.02 -4.68 -11.19
CA ASN A 163 -29.40 -4.67 -10.67
C ASN A 163 -30.14 -5.96 -11.03
#